data_AF-A0A2T2TWV2-F1
#
_entry.id   AF-A0A2T2TWV2-F1
#
_cell.length_a   1.000
_cell.length_b   1.000
_cell.length_c   1.000
_cell.angle_alpha   90.00
_cell.angle_beta   90.00
_cell.angle_gamma   90.00
#
_symmetry.space_group_name_H-M   'P 1'
#
loop_
_entity.id
_entity.type
_entity.pdbx_description
1 polymer ?
#
loop_
_entity_poly.entity_id
_entity_poly.type
_entity_poly.pdbx_seq_one_letter_code
_entity_poly.pdbx_strand_id
1 'polypeptide(L)'
;MSDDQSDALHKAAFLGPKGENADELERLLLEVLRDHVFWRRNFHPRDPRLIDERDKRTEAFDDMSARLRDELSQILGELKRAAPLYSPRQVAHIVSDPSLPAFVGYFAGLLYNQNNVVAEVSPETVREERAYFT
;
A
#
# COMPACT_ATOMS: atom_id res chain seq x y z
N MET A 1 -21.27 2.79 -27.70
CA MET A 1 -21.64 2.04 -26.47
C MET A 1 -20.45 1.33 -25.84
N SER A 2 -19.42 0.90 -26.59
CA SER A 2 -18.17 0.34 -26.04
C SER A 2 -17.28 1.39 -25.33
N ASP A 3 -17.18 2.60 -25.89
CA ASP A 3 -16.25 3.63 -25.39
C ASP A 3 -16.66 4.17 -24.01
N ASP A 4 -17.96 4.26 -23.75
CA ASP A 4 -18.53 4.77 -22.50
C ASP A 4 -18.26 3.81 -21.32
N GLN A 5 -18.29 2.50 -21.61
CA GLN A 5 -17.94 1.47 -20.63
C GLN A 5 -16.42 1.44 -20.36
N SER A 6 -15.59 1.60 -21.39
CA SER A 6 -14.14 1.67 -21.22
C SER A 6 -13.70 2.90 -20.43
N ASP A 7 -14.33 4.05 -20.67
CA ASP A 7 -14.08 5.29 -19.92
C ASP A 7 -14.45 5.13 -18.44
N ALA A 8 -15.58 4.49 -18.15
CA ALA A 8 -15.98 4.17 -16.78
C ALA A 8 -14.96 3.27 -16.07
N LEU A 9 -14.43 2.24 -16.75
CA LEU A 9 -13.39 1.36 -16.19
C LEU A 9 -12.10 2.12 -15.90
N HIS A 10 -11.65 2.99 -16.80
CA HIS A 10 -10.47 3.82 -16.54
C HIS A 10 -10.68 4.75 -15.36
N LYS A 11 -11.83 5.43 -15.27
CA LYS A 11 -12.15 6.30 -14.12
C LYS A 11 -12.15 5.55 -12.80
N ALA A 12 -12.55 4.27 -12.79
CA ALA A 12 -12.51 3.43 -11.59
C ALA A 12 -11.09 2.91 -11.25
N ALA A 13 -10.18 2.85 -12.23
CA ALA A 13 -8.88 2.21 -12.09
C ALA A 13 -7.77 3.14 -11.56
N PHE A 14 -8.00 4.45 -11.38
CA PHE A 14 -6.99 5.42 -10.93
C PHE A 14 -7.48 6.25 -9.75
N LEU A 15 -6.57 6.86 -8.98
CA LEU A 15 -6.95 7.73 -7.86
C LEU A 15 -7.63 9.01 -8.34
N GLY A 16 -7.13 9.54 -9.46
CA GLY A 16 -7.64 10.73 -10.12
C GLY A 16 -6.84 11.99 -9.76
N PRO A 17 -6.79 13.00 -10.66
CA PRO A 17 -5.95 14.19 -10.50
C PRO A 17 -6.21 15.02 -9.24
N LYS A 18 -7.39 14.84 -8.63
CA LYS A 18 -7.82 15.53 -7.41
C LYS A 18 -8.12 14.57 -6.26
N GLY A 19 -7.84 13.28 -6.42
CA GLY A 19 -8.18 12.26 -5.43
C GLY A 19 -9.68 11.93 -5.44
N GLU A 20 -10.31 11.96 -6.62
CA GLU A 20 -11.73 11.66 -6.80
C GLU A 20 -12.14 10.29 -6.22
N ASN A 21 -11.21 9.33 -6.23
CA ASN A 21 -11.41 7.99 -5.68
C ASN A 21 -10.70 7.76 -4.33
N ALA A 22 -10.40 8.82 -3.57
CA ALA A 22 -9.66 8.71 -2.30
C ALA A 22 -10.37 7.81 -1.27
N ASP A 23 -11.69 7.94 -1.12
CA ASP A 23 -12.47 7.13 -0.18
C ASP A 23 -12.41 5.63 -0.53
N GLU A 24 -12.39 5.30 -1.82
CA GLU A 24 -12.28 3.92 -2.30
C GLU A 24 -10.89 3.37 -2.01
N LEU A 25 -9.84 4.13 -2.33
CA LEU A 25 -8.46 3.74 -2.03
C LEU A 25 -8.25 3.56 -0.52
N GLU A 26 -8.72 4.48 0.32
CA GLU A 26 -8.61 4.37 1.78
C GLU A 26 -9.30 3.08 2.28
N ARG A 27 -10.51 2.79 1.79
CA ARG A 27 -11.24 1.56 2.15
C ARG A 27 -10.45 0.31 1.79
N LEU A 28 -9.91 0.24 0.57
CA LEU A 28 -9.14 -0.91 0.08
C LEU A 28 -7.86 -1.12 0.90
N LEU A 29 -7.11 -0.05 1.19
CA LEU A 29 -5.89 -0.15 1.99
C LEU A 29 -6.18 -0.59 3.43
N LEU A 30 -7.27 -0.09 4.00
CA LEU A 30 -7.70 -0.46 5.34
C LEU A 30 -8.17 -1.92 5.40
N GLU A 31 -8.85 -2.41 4.37
CA GLU A 31 -9.25 -3.81 4.24
C GLU A 31 -8.01 -4.74 4.21
N VAL A 32 -7.05 -4.45 3.32
CA VAL A 32 -5.79 -5.18 3.22
C VAL A 32 -5.04 -5.21 4.56
N LEU A 33 -4.91 -4.05 5.22
CA LEU A 33 -4.24 -3.96 6.52
C LEU A 33 -4.96 -4.78 7.59
N ARG A 34 -6.29 -4.72 7.64
CA ARG A 34 -7.10 -5.44 8.63
C ARG A 34 -7.05 -6.94 8.43
N ASP A 35 -7.11 -7.41 7.18
CA ASP A 35 -6.99 -8.83 6.86
C ASP A 35 -5.61 -9.38 7.28
N HIS A 36 -4.54 -8.68 6.92
CA HIS A 36 -3.20 -9.08 7.32
C HIS A 36 -3.02 -9.12 8.85
N VAL A 37 -3.53 -8.11 9.58
CA VAL A 37 -3.52 -8.09 11.05
C VAL A 37 -4.38 -9.21 11.64
N PHE A 38 -5.53 -9.51 11.02
CA PHE A 38 -6.39 -10.62 11.42
C PHE A 38 -5.64 -11.94 11.30
N TRP A 39 -4.96 -12.19 10.19
CA TRP A 39 -4.15 -13.39 9.99
C TRP A 39 -3.07 -13.52 11.08
N ARG A 40 -2.29 -12.46 11.34
CA ARG A 40 -1.23 -12.48 12.38
C ARG A 40 -1.75 -12.80 13.78
N ARG A 41 -2.96 -12.36 14.13
CA ARG A 41 -3.58 -12.63 15.44
C ARG A 41 -4.11 -14.05 15.59
N ASN A 42 -4.46 -14.70 14.47
CA ASN A 42 -5.05 -16.03 14.46
C ASN A 42 -4.02 -17.13 14.17
N PHE A 43 -2.80 -16.77 13.74
CA PHE A 43 -1.67 -17.69 13.71
C PHE A 43 -1.20 -17.95 15.15
N HIS A 44 -1.42 -19.16 15.65
CA HIS A 44 -1.21 -19.54 17.06
C HIS A 44 -1.89 -18.59 18.07
N PRO A 45 -3.23 -18.58 18.14
CA PRO A 45 -3.99 -17.57 18.89
C PRO A 45 -3.82 -17.64 20.42
N ARG A 46 -3.18 -18.70 20.92
CA ARG A 46 -2.89 -18.87 22.35
C ARG A 46 -1.57 -18.22 22.76
N ASP A 47 -0.74 -17.84 21.81
CA ASP A 47 0.56 -17.23 22.10
C ASP A 47 0.36 -15.86 22.77
N PRO A 48 1.13 -15.54 23.82
CA PRO A 48 1.02 -14.25 24.48
C PRO A 48 1.47 -13.13 23.54
N ARG A 49 0.94 -11.92 23.76
CA ARG A 49 1.45 -10.73 23.08
C ARG A 49 2.86 -10.44 23.56
N LEU A 50 3.80 -10.29 22.63
CA LEU A 50 5.17 -9.87 22.94
C LEU A 50 5.24 -8.40 23.35
N ILE A 51 4.39 -7.56 22.75
CA ILE A 51 4.26 -6.13 23.06
C ILE A 51 2.91 -5.93 23.74
N ASP A 52 2.94 -5.55 25.01
CA ASP A 52 1.74 -5.31 25.83
C ASP A 52 1.40 -3.82 25.96
N GLU A 53 0.33 -3.50 26.68
CA GLU A 53 -0.12 -2.12 26.88
C GLU A 53 0.76 -1.32 27.84
N ARG A 54 1.59 -1.98 28.66
CA ARG A 54 2.56 -1.31 29.55
C ARG A 54 3.77 -0.87 28.74
N ASP A 55 4.23 -1.70 27.80
CA ASP A 55 5.32 -1.34 26.88
C ASP A 55 5.01 -0.05 26.12
N LYS A 56 3.77 0.08 25.63
CA LYS A 56 3.28 1.26 24.89
C LYS A 56 3.16 2.54 25.71
N ARG A 57 3.23 2.46 27.04
CA ARG A 57 3.11 3.61 27.96
C ARG A 57 4.46 4.09 28.47
N THR A 58 5.56 3.54 27.93
CA THR A 58 6.90 3.95 28.29
C THR A 58 7.30 5.21 27.51
N GLU A 59 8.09 6.07 28.13
CA GLU A 59 8.64 7.28 27.51
C GLU A 59 9.40 6.95 26.21
N ALA A 60 10.18 5.86 26.21
CA ALA A 60 10.91 5.41 25.04
C ALA A 60 9.99 5.03 23.86
N PHE A 61 8.81 4.47 24.12
CA PHE A 61 7.84 4.12 23.08
C PHE A 61 7.19 5.38 22.49
N ASP A 62 6.86 6.35 23.34
CA ASP A 62 6.31 7.64 22.94
C ASP A 62 7.33 8.44 22.13
N ASP A 63 8.59 8.49 22.57
CA ASP A 63 9.69 9.15 21.86
C ASP A 63 9.92 8.56 20.47
N MET A 64 9.94 7.22 20.35
CA MET A 64 10.08 6.55 19.07
C MET A 64 8.89 6.87 18.15
N SER A 65 7.67 6.88 18.69
CA SER A 65 6.47 7.21 17.94
C SER A 65 6.44 8.67 17.47
N ALA A 66 6.91 9.60 18.30
CA ALA A 66 7.05 11.01 17.95
C ALA A 66 8.07 11.20 16.81
N ARG A 67 9.27 10.63 16.97
CA ARG A 67 10.33 10.67 15.95
C ARG A 67 9.85 10.10 14.62
N LEU A 68 9.16 8.97 14.64
CA LEU A 68 8.62 8.37 13.41
C LEU A 68 7.63 9.32 12.69
N ARG A 69 6.78 10.04 13.44
CA ARG A 69 5.81 10.99 12.87
C ARG A 69 6.50 12.23 12.31
N ASP A 70 7.54 12.72 12.97
CA ASP A 70 8.31 13.88 12.51
C ASP A 70 9.04 13.54 11.19
N GLU A 71 9.76 12.43 11.14
CA GLU A 71 10.48 11.97 9.94
C GLU A 71 9.51 11.68 8.79
N LEU A 72 8.37 11.04 9.07
CA LEU A 72 7.33 10.83 8.06
C LEU A 72 6.82 12.16 7.50
N SER A 73 6.55 13.13 8.37
CA SER A 73 6.06 14.46 7.96
C SER A 73 7.08 15.18 7.09
N GLN A 74 8.37 15.07 7.44
CA GLN A 74 9.47 15.62 6.66
C GLN A 74 9.54 14.99 5.27
N ILE A 75 9.59 13.66 5.19
CA ILE A 75 9.68 12.94 3.91
C ILE A 75 8.46 13.26 3.02
N LEU A 76 7.26 13.29 3.59
CA LEU A 76 6.05 13.66 2.84
C LEU A 76 6.10 15.11 2.33
N GLY A 77 6.75 16.02 3.06
CA GLY A 77 6.99 17.39 2.60
C GLY A 77 8.01 17.45 1.46
N GLU A 78 9.11 16.69 1.56
CA GLU A 78 10.18 16.65 0.56
C GLU A 78 9.73 16.02 -0.75
N LEU A 79 8.96 14.93 -0.70
CA LEU A 79 8.44 14.24 -1.90
C LEU A 79 7.54 15.14 -2.75
N LYS A 80 6.84 16.11 -2.15
CA LYS A 80 5.99 17.08 -2.87
C LYS A 80 6.78 18.06 -3.74
N ARG A 81 8.10 18.11 -3.62
CA ARG A 81 8.97 18.92 -4.51
C ARG A 81 9.08 18.32 -5.91
N ALA A 82 8.70 17.04 -6.09
CA ALA A 82 8.63 16.41 -7.39
C ALA A 82 7.58 17.07 -8.29
N ALA A 83 7.69 16.87 -9.61
CA ALA A 83 6.64 17.26 -10.54
C ALA A 83 5.32 16.55 -10.17
N PRO A 84 4.15 17.20 -10.33
CA PRO A 84 2.86 16.58 -10.02
C PRO A 84 2.46 15.58 -11.11
N LEU A 85 3.04 14.38 -11.07
CA LEU A 85 2.91 13.33 -12.11
C LEU A 85 1.48 12.81 -12.30
N TYR A 86 0.61 13.02 -11.31
CA TYR A 86 -0.82 12.71 -11.36
C TYR A 86 -1.64 13.74 -12.17
N SER A 87 -1.07 14.92 -12.45
CA SER A 87 -1.79 16.01 -13.09
C SER A 87 -1.85 15.83 -14.60
N PRO A 88 -3.02 15.95 -15.26
CA PRO A 88 -3.13 15.96 -16.71
C PRO A 88 -2.35 17.10 -17.40
N ARG A 89 -1.95 18.12 -16.63
CA ARG A 89 -1.08 19.19 -17.13
C ARG A 89 0.36 18.72 -17.34
N GLN A 90 0.75 17.59 -16.76
CA GLN A 90 2.06 16.98 -16.96
C GLN A 90 1.99 16.00 -18.14
N VAL A 91 2.53 16.42 -19.29
CA VAL A 91 2.51 15.64 -20.55
C VAL A 91 3.94 15.32 -21.02
N ALA A 92 4.89 15.35 -20.10
CA ALA A 92 6.30 15.09 -20.36
C ALA A 92 6.73 13.76 -19.74
N HIS A 93 7.61 13.03 -20.45
CA HIS A 93 8.15 11.72 -20.08
C HIS A 93 7.10 10.60 -19.96
N ILE A 94 7.57 9.35 -19.86
CA ILE A 94 6.72 8.16 -19.69
C ILE A 94 6.52 7.94 -18.20
N VAL A 95 5.67 8.77 -17.58
CA VAL A 95 5.35 8.68 -16.17
C VAL A 95 3.95 9.24 -15.91
N SER A 96 3.18 8.52 -15.10
CA SER A 96 1.78 8.84 -14.79
C SER A 96 1.39 8.27 -13.43
N ASP A 97 0.19 8.63 -12.96
CA ASP A 97 -0.39 8.10 -11.73
C ASP A 97 -0.50 6.56 -11.81
N PRO A 98 -0.05 5.80 -10.78
CA PRO A 98 -0.24 4.35 -10.78
C PRO A 98 -1.73 3.99 -10.74
N SER A 99 -2.08 2.87 -11.35
CA SER A 99 -3.43 2.34 -11.22
C SER A 99 -3.69 1.85 -9.78
N LEU A 100 -4.91 1.99 -9.29
CA LEU A 100 -5.34 1.52 -7.97
C LEU A 100 -5.06 0.02 -7.79
N PRO A 101 -5.33 -0.87 -8.76
CA PRO A 101 -4.99 -2.29 -8.61
C PRO A 101 -3.49 -2.54 -8.39
N ALA A 102 -2.62 -1.83 -9.11
CA ALA A 102 -1.17 -1.97 -8.94
C ALA A 102 -0.73 -1.45 -7.56
N PHE A 103 -1.26 -0.30 -7.13
CA PHE A 103 -0.95 0.29 -5.83
C PHE A 103 -1.39 -0.61 -4.67
N VAL A 104 -2.65 -1.07 -4.69
CA VAL A 104 -3.24 -1.93 -3.65
C VAL A 104 -2.54 -3.29 -3.62
N GLY A 105 -2.28 -3.89 -4.79
CA GLY A 105 -1.55 -5.16 -4.89
C GLY A 105 -0.13 -5.06 -4.32
N TYR A 106 0.60 -3.98 -4.62
CA TYR A 106 1.93 -3.76 -4.07
C TYR A 106 1.89 -3.56 -2.55
N PHE A 107 0.95 -2.76 -2.04
CA PHE A 107 0.77 -2.56 -0.60
C PHE A 107 0.45 -3.87 0.12
N ALA A 108 -0.42 -4.71 -0.46
CA ALA A 108 -0.73 -6.04 0.07
C ALA A 108 0.52 -6.93 0.11
N GLY A 109 1.26 -7.03 -0.99
CA GLY A 109 2.50 -7.82 -1.06
C GLY A 109 3.56 -7.37 -0.07
N LEU A 110 3.71 -6.05 0.15
CA LEU A 110 4.66 -5.48 1.10
C LEU A 110 4.42 -5.96 2.53
N LEU A 111 3.16 -6.16 2.95
CA LEU A 111 2.84 -6.65 4.29
C LEU A 111 3.33 -8.09 4.54
N TYR A 112 3.34 -8.93 3.50
CA TYR A 112 3.85 -10.30 3.60
C TYR A 112 5.37 -10.40 3.40
N ASN A 113 5.98 -9.38 2.81
CA ASN A 113 7.43 -9.24 2.63
C ASN A 113 8.09 -10.53 2.08
N GLN A 114 7.45 -11.13 1.08
CA GLN A 114 7.88 -12.39 0.48
C GLN A 114 9.11 -12.18 -0.41
N ASN A 115 10.03 -13.15 -0.38
CA ASN A 115 11.26 -13.12 -1.18
C ASN A 115 11.14 -14.10 -2.36
N ASN A 116 10.89 -13.58 -3.57
CA ASN A 116 10.71 -14.37 -4.78
C ASN A 116 11.95 -15.16 -5.25
N VAL A 117 13.13 -14.90 -4.69
CA VAL A 117 14.32 -15.74 -4.95
C VAL A 117 14.12 -17.15 -4.36
N VAL A 118 13.34 -17.27 -3.28
CA VAL A 118 13.15 -18.51 -2.54
C VAL A 118 11.67 -18.88 -2.53
N ALA A 119 11.27 -19.75 -3.45
CA ALA A 119 9.86 -20.11 -3.66
C ALA A 119 9.16 -20.74 -2.44
N GLU A 120 9.91 -21.36 -1.52
CA GLU A 120 9.34 -21.98 -0.31
C GLU A 120 8.71 -20.97 0.66
N VAL A 121 9.23 -19.73 0.70
CA VAL A 121 8.73 -18.66 1.57
C VAL A 121 7.86 -17.64 0.82
N SER A 122 7.68 -17.84 -0.49
CA SER A 122 6.99 -16.93 -1.41
C SER A 122 6.18 -17.65 -2.50
N PRO A 123 5.48 -18.77 -2.19
CA PRO A 123 4.94 -19.66 -3.22
C PRO A 123 3.93 -18.96 -4.12
N GLU A 124 3.11 -18.09 -3.54
CA GLU A 124 2.07 -17.35 -4.27
C GLU A 124 2.69 -16.25 -5.13
N THR A 125 3.56 -15.39 -4.59
CA THR A 125 4.18 -14.30 -5.37
C THR A 125 5.14 -14.79 -6.45
N VAL A 126 5.80 -15.95 -6.28
CA VAL A 126 6.55 -16.62 -7.36
C VAL A 126 5.62 -17.18 -8.42
N ARG A 127 4.45 -17.73 -8.04
CA ARG A 127 3.47 -18.19 -9.03
C ARG A 127 2.96 -17.02 -9.86
N GLU A 128 2.59 -15.91 -9.23
CA GLU A 128 2.13 -14.71 -9.92
C GLU A 128 3.23 -14.14 -10.84
N GLU A 129 4.48 -14.07 -10.38
CA GLU A 129 5.60 -13.64 -11.21
C GLU A 129 5.80 -14.55 -12.43
N ARG A 130 5.74 -15.87 -12.25
CA ARG A 130 5.85 -16.81 -13.38
C ARG A 130 4.69 -16.66 -14.36
N ALA A 131 3.47 -16.53 -13.86
CA ALA A 131 2.28 -16.35 -14.68
C ALA A 131 2.33 -15.06 -15.50
N TYR A 132 2.98 -14.00 -14.99
CA TYR A 132 3.19 -12.76 -15.73
C TYR A 132 4.11 -12.93 -16.96
N PHE A 133 5.06 -13.87 -16.91
CA PHE A 133 6.01 -14.09 -18.01
C PHE A 133 5.59 -15.17 -19.02
N THR A 134 4.50 -15.88 -18.77
CA THR A 134 3.98 -16.97 -19.63
C THR A 134 2.75 -16.53 -20.38
#